data_AF-A0A820DGV1-F1
#
_entry.id   AF-A0A820DGV1-F1
#
_cell.length_a   1.000
_cell.length_b   1.000
_cell.length_c   1.000
_cell.angle_alpha   90.00
_cell.angle_beta   90.00
_cell.angle_gamma   90.00
#
_symmetry.space_group_name_H-M   'P 1'
#
loop_
_entity.id
_entity.type
_entity.pdbx_description
1 polymer ?
#
loop_
_entity_poly.entity_id
_entity_poly.type
_entity_poly.pdbx_seq_one_letter_code
_entity_poly.pdbx_strand_id
1 'polypeptide(L)'
;VQRSPHYTKPLIRRELDRQLTVMVLVQVLVNIFTLLPYAIVNILSLQMENTNNLLLKTQVQLASNITLIMYYAYYANPFYIYICASERFRRQLIHVLFTVPLNRWKRQPRIIINQVLPQL
;
A
#
# COMPACT_ATOMS: atom_id res chain seq x y z
N VAL A 1 3.27 -45.90 11.46
CA VAL A 1 2.64 -44.76 12.17
C VAL A 1 2.47 -43.60 11.19
N GLN A 2 1.26 -43.47 10.62
CA GLN A 2 0.87 -42.43 9.65
C GLN A 2 0.90 -41.04 10.33
N ARG A 3 1.67 -40.10 9.77
CA ARG A 3 1.57 -38.67 10.15
C ARG A 3 0.40 -38.07 9.39
N SER A 4 -0.72 -37.87 10.09
CA SER A 4 -1.95 -37.31 9.55
C SER A 4 -1.76 -35.82 9.15
N PRO A 5 -2.19 -35.40 7.95
CA PRO A 5 -2.00 -34.04 7.40
C PRO A 5 -2.86 -32.95 8.08
N HIS A 6 -3.51 -33.26 9.20
CA HIS A 6 -4.43 -32.36 9.89
C HIS A 6 -3.72 -31.27 10.72
N TYR A 7 -2.45 -31.46 11.10
CA TYR A 7 -1.71 -30.50 11.93
C TYR A 7 -1.16 -29.28 11.16
N THR A 8 -1.14 -29.31 9.83
CA THR A 8 -0.60 -28.21 9.01
C THR A 8 -1.61 -27.09 8.79
N LYS A 9 -2.91 -27.40 8.82
CA LYS A 9 -4.00 -26.41 8.68
C LYS A 9 -4.04 -25.34 9.80
N PRO A 10 -3.89 -25.67 11.11
CA PRO A 10 -3.93 -24.66 12.17
C PRO A 10 -2.74 -23.70 12.17
N LEU A 11 -1.55 -24.16 11.77
CA LEU A 11 -0.35 -23.31 11.70
C LEU A 11 -0.48 -22.22 10.62
N ILE A 12 -1.00 -22.58 9.45
CA ILE A 12 -1.21 -21.63 8.34
C ILE A 12 -2.30 -20.60 8.69
N ARG A 13 -3.35 -21.00 9.41
CA ARG A 13 -4.40 -20.06 9.88
C ARG A 13 -3.86 -19.06 10.90
N ARG A 14 -3.06 -19.51 11.89
CA ARG A 14 -2.46 -18.61 12.89
C ARG A 14 -1.56 -17.54 12.27
N GLU A 15 -0.77 -17.90 11.28
CA GLU A 15 0.11 -16.94 10.60
C GLU A 15 -0.70 -15.92 9.78
N LEU A 16 -1.80 -16.35 9.15
CA LEU A 16 -2.70 -15.46 8.42
C LEU A 16 -3.38 -14.45 9.37
N ASP A 17 -3.87 -14.91 10.53
CA ASP A 17 -4.50 -14.05 11.54
C ASP A 17 -3.49 -13.06 12.13
N ARG A 18 -2.23 -13.48 12.35
CA ARG A 18 -1.15 -12.59 12.80
C ARG A 18 -0.83 -11.51 11.76
N GLN A 19 -0.77 -11.86 10.48
CA GLN A 19 -0.56 -10.88 9.42
C GLN A 19 -1.72 -9.89 9.31
N LEU A 20 -2.96 -10.37 9.43
CA LEU A 20 -4.15 -9.53 9.42
C LEU A 20 -4.14 -8.54 10.59
N THR A 21 -3.86 -9.03 11.80
CA THR A 21 -3.84 -8.18 13.00
C THR A 21 -2.72 -7.13 12.96
N VAL A 22 -1.52 -7.49 12.50
CA VAL A 22 -0.43 -6.50 12.29
C VAL A 22 -0.83 -5.46 11.25
N MET A 23 -1.46 -5.87 10.15
CA MET A 23 -1.90 -4.96 9.11
C MET A 23 -2.94 -3.95 9.63
N VAL A 24 -3.95 -4.43 10.35
CA VAL A 24 -4.98 -3.58 10.96
C VAL A 24 -4.37 -2.65 12.01
N LEU A 25 -3.44 -3.14 12.84
CA LEU A 25 -2.78 -2.33 13.86
C LEU A 25 -2.00 -1.17 13.24
N VAL A 26 -1.20 -1.43 12.20
CA VAL A 26 -0.47 -0.39 11.48
C VAL A 26 -1.43 0.61 10.84
N GLN A 27 -2.52 0.14 10.24
CA GLN A 27 -3.53 1.00 9.63
C GLN A 27 -4.23 1.91 10.66
N VAL A 28 -4.51 1.40 11.86
CA VAL A 28 -5.08 2.19 12.95
C VAL A 28 -4.08 3.24 13.44
N LEU A 29 -2.82 2.86 13.65
CA LEU A 29 -1.78 3.81 14.07
C LEU A 29 -1.62 4.93 13.05
N VAL A 30 -1.47 4.60 11.77
CA VAL A 30 -1.35 5.57 10.69
C VAL A 30 -2.57 6.49 10.65
N ASN A 31 -3.78 5.96 10.77
CA ASN A 31 -5.00 6.76 10.84
C ASN A 31 -4.98 7.77 11.98
N ILE A 32 -4.57 7.35 13.18
CA ILE A 32 -4.46 8.28 14.32
C ILE A 32 -3.46 9.40 13.99
N PHE A 33 -2.29 9.05 13.46
CA PHE A 33 -1.25 10.04 13.15
C PHE A 33 -1.55 10.95 11.96
N THR A 34 -2.42 10.55 11.02
CA THR A 34 -2.78 11.40 9.87
C THR A 34 -4.06 12.18 10.07
N LEU A 35 -5.09 11.56 10.67
CA LEU A 35 -6.42 12.14 10.78
C LEU A 35 -6.52 13.14 11.94
N LEU A 36 -5.81 12.88 13.04
CA LEU A 36 -5.81 13.74 14.23
C LEU A 36 -5.18 15.12 13.95
N PRO A 37 -3.95 15.25 13.38
CA PRO A 37 -3.39 16.56 13.07
C PRO A 37 -4.20 17.30 12.00
N TYR A 38 -4.77 16.58 11.03
CA TYR A 38 -5.66 17.18 10.02
C TYR A 38 -6.92 17.77 10.67
N ALA A 39 -7.59 17.04 11.57
CA ALA A 39 -8.76 17.53 12.27
C ALA A 39 -8.46 18.76 13.13
N ILE A 40 -7.36 18.75 13.89
CA ILE A 40 -6.94 19.89 14.73
C ILE A 40 -6.70 21.13 13.87
N VAL A 41 -5.91 21.01 12.80
CA VAL A 41 -5.57 22.15 11.94
C VAL A 41 -6.79 22.66 11.19
N ASN A 42 -7.72 21.78 10.78
CA ASN A 42 -8.94 22.19 10.12
C ASN A 42 -9.86 23.01 11.04
N ILE A 43 -10.00 22.60 12.31
CA ILE A 43 -10.73 23.37 13.33
C ILE A 43 -10.07 24.72 13.57
N LEU A 44 -8.73 24.76 13.68
CA LEU A 44 -7.99 26.01 13.84
C LEU A 44 -8.16 26.94 12.62
N SER A 45 -8.19 26.38 11.41
CA SER A 45 -8.39 27.14 10.17
C SER A 45 -9.75 27.83 10.14
N LEU A 46 -10.82 27.15 10.59
CA LEU A 46 -12.16 27.73 10.68
C LEU A 46 -12.23 28.90 11.68
N GLN A 47 -11.51 28.81 12.80
CA GLN A 47 -11.45 29.90 13.79
C GLN A 47 -10.60 31.09 13.33
N MET A 48 -9.56 30.84 12.54
CA MET A 48 -8.63 31.87 12.05
C MET A 48 -9.18 32.71 10.91
N GLU A 49 -10.24 32.28 10.24
CA GLU A 49 -10.85 33.03 9.14
C GLU A 49 -11.35 34.43 9.57
N ASN A 50 -11.75 34.57 10.85
CA ASN A 50 -12.21 35.81 11.47
C ASN A 50 -11.11 36.62 12.19
N THR A 51 -9.84 36.22 12.12
CA THR A 51 -8.75 36.89 12.85
C THR A 51 -8.01 37.91 11.96
N ASN A 52 -7.76 39.12 12.49
CA ASN A 52 -7.06 40.20 11.77
C ASN A 52 -5.52 40.00 11.67
N ASN A 53 -4.96 39.02 12.37
CA ASN A 53 -3.52 38.74 12.37
C ASN A 53 -3.12 37.95 11.12
N LEU A 54 -2.62 38.65 10.12
CA LEU A 54 -2.20 38.09 8.84
C LEU A 54 -1.12 37.00 8.98
N LEU A 55 -0.19 37.17 9.92
CA LEU A 55 0.92 36.22 10.17
C LEU A 55 0.43 34.86 10.71
N LEU A 56 -0.52 34.87 11.65
CA LEU A 56 -1.10 33.64 12.19
C LEU A 56 -1.93 32.92 11.12
N LYS A 57 -2.67 33.68 10.31
CA LYS A 57 -3.48 33.13 9.22
C LYS A 57 -2.63 32.39 8.19
N THR A 58 -1.48 32.94 7.78
CA THR A 58 -0.58 32.28 6.82
C THR A 58 0.08 31.04 7.40
N GLN A 59 0.45 31.03 8.69
CA GLN A 59 0.98 29.84 9.36
C GLN A 59 -0.03 28.69 9.42
N VAL A 60 -1.29 28.99 9.79
CA VAL A 60 -2.35 27.98 9.85
C VAL A 60 -2.72 27.46 8.47
N GLN A 61 -2.72 28.33 7.45
CA GLN A 61 -2.98 27.91 6.07
C GLN A 61 -1.87 27.02 5.52
N LEU A 62 -0.60 27.29 5.86
CA LEU A 62 0.52 26.42 5.50
C LEU A 62 0.43 25.06 6.21
N ALA A 63 0.09 25.04 7.51
CA ALA A 63 -0.17 23.80 8.24
C ALA A 63 -1.35 23.01 7.63
N SER A 64 -2.40 23.69 7.18
CA SER A 64 -3.56 23.07 6.53
C SER A 64 -3.15 22.39 5.22
N ASN A 65 -2.36 23.07 4.39
CA ASN A 65 -1.84 22.47 3.16
C ASN A 65 -0.93 21.26 3.42
N ILE A 66 -0.06 21.32 4.43
CA ILE A 66 0.80 20.18 4.79
C ILE A 66 -0.04 18.98 5.25
N THR A 67 -1.01 19.20 6.13
CA THR A 67 -1.89 18.13 6.62
C THR A 67 -2.80 17.58 5.52
N LEU A 68 -3.23 18.41 4.57
CA LEU A 68 -3.96 17.98 3.37
C LEU A 68 -3.10 17.06 2.49
N ILE A 69 -1.83 17.39 2.26
CA ILE A 69 -0.90 16.54 1.51
C ILE A 69 -0.71 15.19 2.24
N MET A 70 -0.53 15.22 3.57
CA MET A 70 -0.45 13.98 4.37
C MET A 70 -1.73 13.15 4.28
N TYR A 71 -2.90 13.80 4.25
CA TYR A 71 -4.18 13.13 4.06
C TYR A 71 -4.31 12.49 2.67
N TYR A 72 -3.85 13.14 1.61
CA TYR A 72 -3.80 12.49 0.29
C TYR A 72 -2.80 11.33 0.25
N ALA A 73 -1.64 11.47 0.89
CA ALA A 73 -0.68 10.38 1.02
C ALA A 73 -1.25 9.18 1.81
N TYR A 74 -2.18 9.42 2.74
CA TYR A 74 -2.87 8.35 3.46
C TYR A 74 -3.60 7.37 2.54
N TYR A 75 -4.16 7.82 1.40
CA TYR A 75 -4.79 6.90 0.44
C TYR A 75 -3.82 5.89 -0.18
N ALA A 76 -2.52 6.21 -0.23
CA ALA A 76 -1.50 5.30 -0.72
C ALA A 76 -0.99 4.34 0.37
N ASN A 77 -1.20 4.65 1.66
CA ASN A 77 -0.69 3.85 2.78
C ASN A 77 -1.15 2.39 2.78
N PRO A 78 -2.41 2.04 2.48
CA PRO A 78 -2.82 0.64 2.40
C PRO A 78 -1.94 -0.16 1.44
N PHE A 79 -1.65 0.39 0.26
CA PHE A 79 -0.80 -0.27 -0.74
C PHE A 79 0.62 -0.53 -0.21
N TYR A 80 1.25 0.46 0.43
CA TYR A 80 2.57 0.29 1.03
C TYR A 80 2.57 -0.68 2.21
N ILE A 81 1.55 -0.62 3.06
CA ILE A 81 1.36 -1.55 4.19
C ILE A 81 1.21 -2.97 3.65
N TYR A 82 0.42 -3.20 2.60
CA TYR A 82 0.25 -4.52 1.98
C TYR A 82 1.55 -5.08 1.40
N ILE A 83 2.37 -4.24 0.76
CA ILE A 83 3.68 -4.63 0.22
C ILE A 83 4.66 -5.00 1.34
N CYS A 84 4.69 -4.25 2.43
CA CYS A 84 5.61 -4.46 3.54
C CYS A 84 5.20 -5.62 4.46
N ALA A 85 3.90 -5.74 4.77
CA ALA A 85 3.39 -6.69 5.76
C ALA A 85 3.18 -8.11 5.20
N SER A 86 2.80 -8.25 3.92
CA SER A 86 2.54 -9.57 3.35
C SER A 86 3.71 -10.05 2.49
N GLU A 87 4.55 -10.92 3.05
CA GLU A 87 5.63 -11.54 2.28
C GLU A 87 5.12 -12.38 1.11
N ARG A 88 3.91 -12.94 1.22
CA ARG A 88 3.28 -13.71 0.14
C ARG A 88 2.87 -12.81 -1.00
N PHE A 89 2.20 -11.70 -0.71
CA PHE A 89 1.82 -10.72 -1.73
C PHE A 89 3.05 -10.10 -2.38
N ARG A 90 4.07 -9.71 -1.61
CA ARG A 90 5.35 -9.21 -2.14
C ARG A 90 5.99 -10.19 -3.12
N ARG A 91 6.06 -11.48 -2.77
CA ARG A 91 6.61 -12.51 -3.66
C ARG A 91 5.77 -12.72 -4.92
N GLN A 92 4.44 -12.74 -4.80
CA GLN A 92 3.54 -12.84 -5.95
C GLN A 92 3.64 -11.62 -6.87
N LEU A 93 3.75 -10.41 -6.29
CA LEU A 93 3.88 -9.16 -7.01
C LEU A 93 5.22 -9.11 -7.75
N ILE A 94 6.34 -9.47 -7.10
CA ILE A 94 7.65 -9.59 -7.76
C ILE A 94 7.57 -10.60 -8.92
N HIS A 95 6.92 -11.74 -8.72
CA HIS A 95 6.76 -12.73 -9.80
C HIS A 95 5.91 -12.18 -10.96
N VAL A 96 4.81 -11.50 -10.70
CA VAL A 96 4.00 -10.89 -11.77
C VAL A 96 4.76 -9.76 -12.47
N LEU A 97 5.43 -8.89 -11.71
CA LEU A 97 6.12 -7.71 -12.22
C LEU A 97 7.36 -8.07 -13.03
N PHE A 98 8.13 -9.08 -12.62
CA PHE A 98 9.37 -9.45 -13.30
C PHE A 98 9.20 -10.66 -14.22
N THR A 99 8.44 -11.68 -13.82
CA THR A 99 8.40 -12.95 -14.56
C THR A 99 7.44 -12.89 -15.75
N VAL A 100 6.30 -12.20 -15.66
CA VAL A 100 5.32 -12.11 -16.76
C VAL A 100 5.86 -11.31 -17.96
N PRO A 101 6.42 -10.09 -17.80
CA PRO A 101 6.93 -9.35 -18.95
C PRO A 101 8.16 -10.02 -19.58
N LEU A 102 9.08 -10.59 -18.79
CA LEU A 102 10.23 -11.33 -19.34
C LEU A 102 9.80 -12.52 -20.21
N ASN A 103 8.79 -13.27 -19.75
CA ASN A 103 8.34 -14.47 -20.46
C ASN A 103 7.54 -14.12 -21.72
N ARG A 104 6.83 -12.98 -21.73
CA ARG A 104 6.22 -12.42 -22.95
C ARG A 104 7.29 -11.99 -23.96
N TRP A 105 8.32 -11.29 -23.50
CA TRP A 105 9.44 -10.83 -24.34
C TRP A 105 10.21 -12.00 -24.96
N LYS A 106 10.42 -13.09 -24.20
CA LYS A 106 11.10 -14.31 -24.68
C LYS A 106 10.25 -15.15 -25.65
N ARG A 107 8.92 -15.04 -25.61
CA ARG A 107 8.01 -15.76 -26.52
C ARG A 107 7.79 -15.07 -27.85
N GLN A 108 7.81 -13.74 -27.90
CA GLN A 108 7.60 -13.00 -29.16
C GLN A 108 8.58 -13.39 -30.30
N PRO A 109 9.89 -13.56 -30.10
CA PRO A 109 10.78 -13.96 -31.19
C PRO A 109 10.55 -15.40 -31.68
N ARG A 110 10.07 -16.31 -30.83
CA ARG A 110 9.78 -17.70 -31.24
C ARG A 110 8.58 -17.83 -32.17
N ILE A 111 7.56 -16.99 -32.00
CA ILE A 111 6.36 -17.02 -32.87
C ILE A 111 6.73 -16.47 -34.25
N ILE A 112 7.52 -15.39 -34.32
CA ILE A 112 7.95 -14.79 -35.58
C ILE A 112 8.84 -15.76 -36.37
N ILE A 113 9.81 -16.42 -35.71
CA ILE A 113 10.69 -17.40 -36.37
C ILE A 113 9.89 -18.59 -36.91
N ASN A 114 8.96 -19.15 -36.13
CA ASN A 114 8.14 -20.29 -36.57
C ASN A 114 7.12 -19.94 -37.65
N GLN A 115 6.77 -18.66 -37.83
CA GLN A 115 5.92 -18.19 -38.93
C GLN A 115 6.70 -17.89 -40.20
N VAL A 116 8.01 -17.58 -40.10
CA VAL A 116 8.88 -17.27 -41.24
C VAL A 116 9.60 -18.51 -41.79
N LEU A 117 9.91 -19.50 -40.95
CA LEU A 117 10.58 -20.76 -41.33
C LEU A 117 9.70 -21.99 -41.67
N PRO A 118 8.36 -21.96 -41.75
CA PRO A 118 7.59 -23.18 -42.08
C PRO A 118 7.62 -23.52 -43.59
N GLN A 119 8.35 -22.75 -44.42
CA GLN A 119 8.39 -22.89 -45.88
C GLN A 119 9.78 -23.11 -46.49
N LEU A 120 10.75 -23.56 -45.70
CA LEU A 120 12.05 -24.05 -46.18
C LEU A 120 12.20 -25.55 -45.90
#